data_AF-A0A7U9KXN4-F1
#
_entry.id   AF-A0A7U9KXN4-F1
#
_cell.length_a   1.000
_cell.length_b   1.000
_cell.length_c   1.000
_cell.angle_alpha   90.00
_cell.angle_beta   90.00
_cell.angle_gamma   90.00
#
_symmetry.space_group_name_H-M   'P 1'
#
loop_
_entity.id
_entity.type
_entity.pdbx_description
1 polymer ?
#
loop_
_entity_poly.entity_id
_entity_poly.type
_entity_poly.pdbx_seq_one_letter_code
_entity_poly.pdbx_strand_id
1 'polypeptide(L)'
;MGEKRSPLSDRWFLDQIAVVMQQFQRAQPDSEVPDTPGAPRHSGHEDLTARAARLSAQRARLEQEEAALQADVERLNHAPAPGPAPRPPRSAPVPDLDISADDLTLTEAGRIRRAYKITEAALPRLVLEAAADGLDAPAIARGLAVTPSYVYRILRERVRYTWRLDVRDGGTWAVRSSGQDVVHRALGSETRLAEKLLAESGADRVLLWEGSRTTDAQAILDLARPEGD
;
A
#
# COMPACT_ATOMS: atom_id res chain seq x y z
N MET A 1 32.53 -19.50 -4.75
CA MET A 1 31.53 -18.55 -5.27
C MET A 1 30.21 -19.29 -5.34
N GLY A 2 29.29 -19.03 -4.42
CA GLY A 2 27.97 -19.67 -4.42
C GLY A 2 26.93 -18.67 -4.87
N GLU A 3 26.28 -18.95 -6.02
CA GLU A 3 25.13 -18.20 -6.51
C GLU A 3 24.02 -18.24 -5.45
N LYS A 4 23.62 -17.07 -4.96
CA LYS A 4 22.45 -16.94 -4.09
C LYS A 4 21.21 -17.13 -4.94
N ARG A 5 20.70 -18.37 -5.02
CA ARG A 5 19.41 -18.69 -5.64
C ARG A 5 18.30 -17.91 -4.91
N SER A 6 17.49 -17.23 -5.71
CA SER A 6 16.36 -16.43 -5.22
C SER A 6 15.24 -17.38 -4.77
N PRO A 7 14.58 -17.16 -3.61
CA PRO A 7 13.55 -18.06 -3.07
C PRO A 7 12.33 -18.25 -3.99
N LEU A 8 12.18 -17.38 -5.00
CA LEU A 8 11.17 -17.49 -6.06
C LEU A 8 11.51 -18.54 -7.14
N SER A 9 12.73 -19.09 -7.13
CA SER A 9 13.16 -20.18 -8.02
C SER A 9 13.22 -21.55 -7.33
N ASP A 10 12.95 -21.60 -6.03
CA ASP A 10 12.89 -22.86 -5.28
C ASP A 10 11.52 -23.51 -5.47
N ARG A 11 11.50 -24.65 -6.17
CA ARG A 11 10.30 -25.51 -6.34
C ARG A 11 9.62 -25.82 -5.00
N TRP A 12 10.41 -25.96 -3.93
CA TRP A 12 9.89 -26.16 -2.59
C TRP A 12 9.00 -25.01 -2.09
N PHE A 13 9.34 -23.75 -2.41
CA PHE A 13 8.55 -22.59 -2.00
C PHE A 13 7.22 -22.52 -2.75
N LEU A 14 7.22 -22.84 -4.04
CA LEU A 14 5.99 -22.91 -4.84
C LEU A 14 5.08 -24.07 -4.41
N ASP A 15 5.64 -25.22 -4.06
CA ASP A 15 4.88 -26.37 -3.54
C ASP A 15 4.22 -26.04 -2.19
N GLN A 16 4.86 -25.24 -1.32
CA GLN A 16 4.26 -24.79 -0.06
C GLN A 16 3.07 -23.85 -0.29
N ILE A 17 3.14 -22.94 -1.27
CA ILE A 17 2.03 -22.05 -1.63
C ILE A 17 0.84 -22.86 -2.16
N ALA A 18 1.09 -23.87 -2.98
CA ALA A 18 0.05 -24.75 -3.52
C ALA A 18 -0.68 -25.53 -2.42
N VAL A 19 0.04 -26.04 -1.42
CA VAL A 19 -0.55 -26.77 -0.28
C VAL A 19 -1.44 -25.86 0.57
N VAL A 20 -1.01 -24.61 0.83
CA VAL A 20 -1.80 -23.64 1.61
C VAL A 20 -3.06 -23.21 0.86
N MET A 21 -2.97 -22.97 -0.45
CA MET A 21 -4.13 -22.64 -1.29
C MET A 21 -5.15 -23.78 -1.33
N GLN A 22 -4.68 -25.03 -1.40
CA GLN A 22 -5.57 -26.20 -1.44
C GLN A 22 -6.27 -26.46 -0.09
N GLN A 23 -5.62 -26.14 1.03
CA GLN A 23 -6.24 -26.17 2.36
C GLN A 23 -7.28 -25.06 2.53
N PHE A 24 -7.05 -23.87 1.96
CA PHE A 24 -8.00 -22.77 2.02
C PHE A 24 -9.28 -23.05 1.21
N GLN A 25 -9.14 -23.66 0.03
CA GLN A 25 -10.30 -24.06 -0.78
C GLN A 25 -11.14 -25.16 -0.12
N ARG A 26 -10.51 -26.13 0.57
CA ARG A 26 -11.23 -27.18 1.31
C ARG A 26 -11.92 -26.68 2.58
N ALA A 27 -11.54 -25.51 3.08
CA ALA A 27 -12.10 -24.92 4.29
C ALA A 27 -13.23 -23.91 4.02
N GLN A 28 -13.57 -23.66 2.74
CA GLN A 28 -14.77 -22.89 2.42
C GLN A 28 -16.00 -23.80 2.52
N PRO A 29 -16.98 -23.50 3.38
CA PRO A 29 -18.25 -24.20 3.35
C PRO A 29 -18.99 -23.83 2.06
N ASP A 30 -19.42 -24.85 1.32
CA ASP A 30 -20.31 -24.69 0.16
C ASP A 30 -21.51 -23.83 0.56
N SER A 31 -21.64 -22.66 -0.07
CA SER A 31 -22.86 -21.85 0.01
C SER A 31 -23.94 -22.53 -0.82
N GLU A 32 -24.57 -23.54 -0.25
CA GLU A 32 -25.88 -24.00 -0.70
C GLU A 32 -26.91 -22.90 -0.39
N VAL A 33 -27.33 -22.19 -1.43
CA VAL A 33 -28.51 -21.33 -1.40
C VAL A 33 -29.74 -22.22 -1.58
N PRO A 34 -30.70 -22.29 -0.63
CA PRO A 34 -31.95 -22.97 -0.88
C PRO A 34 -32.89 -22.05 -1.67
N ASP A 35 -33.32 -22.53 -2.85
CA ASP A 35 -34.41 -21.95 -3.64
C ASP A 35 -35.68 -21.78 -2.79
N THR A 36 -36.21 -20.56 -2.73
CA THR A 36 -37.53 -20.27 -2.16
C THR A 36 -38.45 -19.74 -3.27
N PRO A 37 -39.56 -20.41 -3.60
CA PRO A 37 -40.58 -19.85 -4.49
C PRO A 37 -41.64 -19.15 -3.64
N GLY A 38 -41.86 -17.86 -3.87
CA GLY A 38 -42.97 -17.15 -3.23
C GLY A 38 -42.92 -15.64 -3.38
N ALA A 39 -43.28 -15.13 -4.55
CA ALA A 39 -43.67 -13.73 -4.70
C ALA A 39 -45.19 -13.59 -4.52
N PRO A 40 -45.66 -12.57 -3.78
CA PRO A 40 -46.90 -11.88 -4.11
C PRO A 40 -46.59 -10.49 -4.68
N ARG A 41 -47.21 -10.21 -5.82
CA ARG A 41 -47.26 -8.91 -6.49
C ARG A 41 -48.09 -7.92 -5.68
N HIS A 42 -47.53 -6.77 -5.29
CA HIS A 42 -48.31 -5.60 -4.88
C HIS A 42 -47.80 -4.30 -5.54
N SER A 43 -48.63 -3.81 -6.47
CA SER A 43 -48.98 -2.40 -6.73
C SER A 43 -47.89 -1.32 -6.58
N GLY A 44 -47.26 -0.97 -7.69
CA GLY A 44 -46.54 0.29 -7.83
C GLY A 44 -47.49 1.45 -8.12
N HIS A 45 -47.73 2.31 -7.13
CA HIS A 45 -47.92 3.76 -7.33
C HIS A 45 -47.95 4.61 -6.03
N GLU A 46 -47.92 4.02 -4.82
CA GLU A 46 -48.14 4.80 -3.57
C GLU A 46 -46.90 5.20 -2.77
N ASP A 47 -45.68 4.84 -3.16
CA ASP A 47 -44.51 4.99 -2.26
C ASP A 47 -43.45 6.01 -2.74
N LEU A 48 -43.74 6.80 -3.78
CA LEU A 48 -42.80 7.81 -4.29
C LEU A 48 -42.67 9.00 -3.34
N THR A 49 -43.76 9.46 -2.73
CA THR A 49 -43.76 10.57 -1.76
C THR A 49 -43.07 10.17 -0.46
N ALA A 50 -43.31 8.94 0.04
CA ALA A 50 -42.63 8.41 1.22
C ALA A 50 -41.13 8.21 0.96
N ARG A 51 -40.75 7.74 -0.23
CA ARG A 51 -39.35 7.64 -0.64
C ARG A 51 -38.68 9.01 -0.79
N ALA A 52 -39.37 9.99 -1.36
CA ALA A 52 -38.88 11.36 -1.48
C ALA A 52 -38.69 12.00 -0.09
N ALA A 53 -39.63 11.79 0.84
CA ALA A 53 -39.51 12.26 2.22
C ALA A 53 -38.32 11.62 2.95
N ARG A 54 -38.09 10.31 2.77
CA ARG A 54 -36.92 9.61 3.34
C ARG A 54 -35.60 10.14 2.77
N LEU A 55 -35.52 10.36 1.46
CA LEU A 55 -34.32 10.91 0.81
C LEU A 55 -34.07 12.37 1.24
N SER A 56 -35.12 13.17 1.40
CA SER A 56 -35.00 14.54 1.92
C SER A 56 -34.51 14.56 3.37
N ALA A 57 -35.03 13.68 4.23
CA ALA A 57 -34.56 13.56 5.61
C ALA A 57 -33.10 13.06 5.69
N GLN A 58 -32.71 12.13 4.82
CA GLN A 58 -31.33 11.66 4.73
C GLN A 58 -30.39 12.77 4.28
N ARG A 59 -30.79 13.58 3.30
CA ARG A 59 -30.01 14.73 2.83
C ARG A 59 -29.83 15.79 3.91
N ALA A 60 -30.90 16.13 4.63
CA ALA A 60 -30.83 17.09 5.74
C ALA A 60 -29.88 16.64 6.86
N ARG A 61 -29.82 15.33 7.13
CA ARG A 61 -28.87 14.76 8.10
C ARG A 61 -27.42 14.87 7.62
N LEU A 62 -27.17 14.59 6.34
CA LEU A 62 -25.82 14.74 5.76
C LEU A 62 -25.37 16.19 5.75
N GLU A 63 -26.26 17.14 5.41
CA GLU A 63 -25.96 18.58 5.46
C GLU A 63 -25.66 19.05 6.90
N GLN A 64 -26.32 18.48 7.92
CA GLN A 64 -25.99 18.74 9.33
C GLN A 64 -24.63 18.16 9.75
N GLU A 65 -24.30 16.94 9.31
CA GLU A 65 -23.00 16.32 9.59
C GLU A 65 -21.86 17.10 8.91
N GLU A 66 -22.05 17.56 7.67
CA GLU A 66 -21.09 18.40 6.95
C GLU A 66 -20.90 19.76 7.64
N ALA A 67 -21.99 20.41 8.08
CA ALA A 67 -21.91 21.66 8.85
C ALA A 67 -21.17 21.47 10.18
N ALA A 68 -21.36 20.33 10.86
CA ALA A 68 -20.65 20.01 12.09
C ALA A 68 -19.15 19.81 11.87
N LEU A 69 -18.77 19.11 10.79
CA LEU A 69 -17.36 18.93 10.40
C LEU A 69 -16.71 20.26 10.01
N GLN A 70 -17.40 21.09 9.25
CA GLN A 70 -16.90 22.41 8.85
C GLN A 70 -16.67 23.31 10.06
N ALA A 71 -17.59 23.31 11.04
CA ALA A 71 -17.43 24.05 12.29
C ALA A 71 -16.27 23.51 13.17
N ASP A 72 -15.94 22.23 13.07
CA ASP A 72 -14.79 21.64 13.76
C ASP A 72 -13.46 22.03 13.09
N VAL A 73 -13.44 22.03 11.75
CA VAL A 73 -12.30 22.52 10.95
C VAL A 73 -12.05 24.01 11.19
N GLU A 74 -13.10 24.84 11.23
CA GLU A 74 -12.97 26.26 11.56
C GLU A 74 -12.45 26.47 12.99
N ARG A 75 -12.89 25.66 13.97
CA ARG A 75 -12.33 25.69 15.32
C ARG A 75 -10.85 25.30 15.36
N LEU A 76 -10.43 24.32 14.57
CA LEU A 76 -9.03 23.93 14.44
C LEU A 76 -8.18 25.03 13.78
N ASN A 77 -8.72 25.70 12.75
CA ASN A 77 -8.03 26.77 12.03
C ASN A 77 -7.95 28.09 12.82
N HIS A 78 -8.94 28.35 13.69
CA HIS A 78 -8.98 29.53 14.56
C HIS A 78 -8.47 29.28 15.98
N ALA A 79 -7.98 28.06 16.26
CA ALA A 79 -7.27 27.79 17.51
C ALA A 79 -6.03 28.72 17.59
N PRO A 80 -5.80 29.40 18.72
CA PRO A 80 -4.62 30.22 18.89
C PRO A 80 -3.38 29.35 18.66
N ALA A 81 -2.46 29.84 17.83
CA ALA A 81 -1.20 29.15 17.55
C ALA A 81 -0.58 28.72 18.90
N PRO A 82 -0.27 27.43 19.10
CA PRO A 82 0.42 27.03 20.30
C PRO A 82 1.73 27.84 20.35
N GLY A 83 1.94 28.56 21.44
CA GLY A 83 3.25 29.13 21.76
C GLY A 83 4.34 28.05 21.62
N PRO A 84 5.61 28.44 21.51
CA PRO A 84 6.71 27.53 21.13
C PRO A 84 6.58 26.21 21.89
N ALA A 85 6.23 25.15 21.15
CA ALA A 85 5.88 23.88 21.74
C ALA A 85 7.03 23.41 22.64
N PRO A 86 6.77 23.02 23.90
CA PRO A 86 7.77 22.29 24.64
C PRO A 86 8.16 21.07 23.81
N ARG A 87 9.48 20.89 23.63
CA ARG A 87 10.08 19.71 22.98
C ARG A 87 9.26 18.47 23.34
N PRO A 88 8.82 17.65 22.37
CA PRO A 88 8.06 16.46 22.70
C PRO A 88 8.86 15.63 23.72
N PRO A 89 8.20 15.11 24.78
CA PRO A 89 8.87 14.27 25.74
C PRO A 89 9.55 13.12 24.98
N ARG A 90 10.83 12.92 25.25
CA ARG A 90 11.57 11.75 24.79
C ARG A 90 10.81 10.52 25.29
N SER A 91 10.34 9.72 24.35
CA SER A 91 9.83 8.36 24.56
C SER A 91 8.53 8.28 25.36
N ALA A 92 7.39 8.30 24.66
CA ALA A 92 6.27 7.50 25.14
C ALA A 92 6.75 6.03 25.11
N PRO A 93 6.68 5.28 26.23
CA PRO A 93 7.01 3.86 26.23
C PRO A 93 6.05 3.15 25.26
N VAL A 94 6.60 2.35 24.36
CA VAL A 94 5.82 1.41 23.57
C VAL A 94 5.09 0.51 24.56
N PRO A 95 3.77 0.29 24.44
CA PRO A 95 3.06 -0.61 25.34
C PRO A 95 3.71 -1.99 25.24
N ASP A 96 4.26 -2.46 26.37
CA ASP A 96 4.74 -3.83 26.46
C ASP A 96 3.57 -4.77 26.19
N LEU A 97 3.80 -5.76 25.34
CA LEU A 97 2.87 -6.86 25.22
C LEU A 97 2.93 -7.63 26.53
N ASP A 98 1.88 -7.51 27.34
CA ASP A 98 1.71 -8.22 28.62
C ASP A 98 1.38 -9.70 28.35
N ILE A 99 2.33 -10.40 27.74
CA ILE A 99 2.27 -11.83 27.46
C ILE A 99 3.40 -12.49 28.23
N SER A 100 3.06 -13.13 29.35
CA SER A 100 4.01 -13.95 30.11
C SER A 100 4.47 -15.13 29.25
N ALA A 101 5.78 -15.40 29.25
CA ALA A 101 6.35 -16.54 28.52
C ALA A 101 5.80 -17.88 29.02
N ASP A 102 5.42 -17.96 30.29
CA ASP A 102 4.90 -19.17 30.92
C ASP A 102 3.45 -19.49 30.52
N ASP A 103 2.70 -18.48 30.07
CA ASP A 103 1.31 -18.62 29.60
C ASP A 103 1.21 -18.80 28.07
N LEU A 104 2.36 -18.77 27.37
CA LEU A 104 2.39 -18.78 25.91
C LEU A 104 2.10 -20.18 25.35
N THR A 105 0.87 -20.37 24.88
CA THR A 105 0.49 -21.61 24.19
C THR A 105 1.20 -21.76 22.84
N LEU A 106 1.39 -23.00 22.37
CA LEU A 106 2.00 -23.27 21.05
C LEU A 106 1.25 -22.58 19.90
N THR A 107 -0.08 -22.54 19.96
CA THR A 107 -0.92 -21.87 18.96
C THR A 107 -0.65 -20.37 18.92
N GLU A 108 -0.54 -19.74 20.09
CA GLU A 108 -0.26 -18.32 20.22
C GLU A 108 1.16 -17.97 19.79
N ALA A 109 2.15 -18.74 20.22
CA ALA A 109 3.53 -18.63 19.73
C ALA A 109 3.59 -18.73 18.20
N GLY A 110 2.85 -19.68 17.61
CA GLY A 110 2.75 -19.83 16.16
C GLY A 110 2.12 -18.61 15.48
N ARG A 111 1.08 -18.00 16.07
CA ARG A 111 0.45 -16.77 15.57
C ARG A 111 1.43 -15.60 15.61
N ILE A 112 2.08 -15.37 16.75
CA ILE A 112 3.08 -14.31 16.94
C ILE A 112 4.23 -14.49 15.94
N ARG A 113 4.71 -15.72 15.75
CA ARG A 113 5.81 -16.00 14.82
C ARG A 113 5.45 -15.66 13.37
N ARG A 114 4.23 -15.97 12.92
CA ARG A 114 3.77 -15.62 11.56
C ARG A 114 3.62 -14.11 11.40
N ALA A 115 3.06 -13.43 12.39
CA ALA A 115 2.94 -11.97 12.39
C ALA A 115 4.32 -11.29 12.34
N TYR A 116 5.28 -11.77 13.14
CA TYR A 116 6.67 -11.32 13.08
C TYR A 116 7.27 -11.52 11.69
N LYS A 117 7.05 -12.68 11.05
CA LYS A 117 7.59 -12.94 9.71
C LYS A 117 7.02 -12.02 8.63
N ILE A 118 5.74 -11.70 8.70
CA ILE A 118 5.11 -10.72 7.81
C ILE A 118 5.73 -9.33 8.04
N THR A 119 5.88 -8.94 9.30
CA THR A 119 6.48 -7.65 9.67
C THR A 119 7.93 -7.55 9.23
N GLU A 120 8.73 -8.60 9.44
CA GLU A 120 10.13 -8.70 9.03
C GLU A 120 10.30 -8.51 7.51
N ALA A 121 9.40 -9.08 6.71
CA ALA A 121 9.38 -8.88 5.26
C ALA A 121 8.98 -7.45 4.86
N ALA A 122 8.14 -6.78 5.66
CA ALA A 122 7.68 -5.42 5.41
C ALA A 122 8.64 -4.33 5.92
N LEU A 123 9.63 -4.67 6.77
CA LEU A 123 10.53 -3.70 7.40
C LEU A 123 11.17 -2.70 6.42
N PRO A 124 11.71 -3.10 5.24
CA PRO A 124 12.26 -2.13 4.31
C PRO A 124 11.25 -1.07 3.86
N ARG A 125 10.03 -1.48 3.51
CA ARG A 125 8.95 -0.56 3.12
C ARG A 125 8.59 0.38 4.27
N LEU A 126 8.39 -0.16 5.47
CA LEU A 126 8.03 0.61 6.66
C LEU A 126 9.11 1.66 7.03
N VAL A 127 10.39 1.32 6.85
CA VAL A 127 11.50 2.28 7.03
C VAL A 127 11.41 3.43 6.03
N LEU A 128 11.12 3.13 4.75
CA LEU A 128 11.02 4.16 3.71
C LEU A 128 9.78 5.05 3.88
N GLU A 129 8.66 4.48 4.32
CA GLU A 129 7.43 5.23 4.66
C GLU A 129 7.68 6.18 5.83
N ALA A 130 8.21 5.67 6.93
CA ALA A 130 8.50 6.51 8.10
C ALA A 130 9.52 7.63 7.78
N ALA A 131 10.51 7.35 6.92
CA ALA A 131 11.44 8.37 6.45
C ALA A 131 10.77 9.41 5.54
N ALA A 132 9.80 9.01 4.71
CA ALA A 132 9.00 9.93 3.91
C ALA A 132 8.11 10.83 4.78
N ASP A 133 7.66 10.31 5.94
CA ASP A 133 6.95 11.07 6.98
C ASP A 133 7.87 11.98 7.82
N GLY A 134 9.19 12.00 7.52
CA GLY A 134 10.16 12.88 8.15
C GLY A 134 10.75 12.37 9.47
N LEU A 135 10.52 11.10 9.83
CA LEU A 135 11.16 10.51 11.01
C LEU A 135 12.66 10.29 10.78
N ASP A 136 13.46 10.56 11.81
CA ASP A 136 14.90 10.29 11.78
C ASP A 136 15.20 8.80 12.03
N ALA A 137 16.38 8.35 11.58
CA ALA A 137 16.74 6.93 11.67
C ALA A 137 16.71 6.38 13.11
N PRO A 138 17.14 7.11 14.17
CA PRO A 138 16.96 6.67 15.55
C PRO A 138 15.49 6.49 15.97
N ALA A 139 14.59 7.38 15.56
CA ALA A 139 13.16 7.26 15.87
C ALA A 139 12.51 6.06 15.17
N ILE A 140 12.82 5.87 13.89
CA ILE A 140 12.35 4.70 13.11
C ILE A 140 12.83 3.41 13.76
N ALA A 141 14.12 3.35 14.13
CA ALA A 141 14.70 2.17 14.76
C ALA A 141 13.99 1.78 16.06
N ARG A 142 13.68 2.77 16.91
CA ARG A 142 12.92 2.55 18.14
C ARG A 142 11.49 2.06 17.84
N GLY A 143 10.78 2.72 16.92
CA GLY A 143 9.40 2.36 16.59
C GLY A 143 9.25 0.96 15.99
N LEU A 144 10.26 0.50 15.24
CA LEU A 144 10.27 -0.83 14.61
C LEU A 144 11.02 -1.90 15.42
N ALA A 145 11.55 -1.55 16.59
CA ALA A 145 12.39 -2.43 17.42
C ALA A 145 13.59 -3.05 16.66
N VAL A 146 14.25 -2.26 15.81
CA VAL A 146 15.47 -2.66 15.06
C VAL A 146 16.67 -1.79 15.42
N THR A 147 17.86 -2.14 14.95
CA THR A 147 19.05 -1.31 15.18
C THR A 147 19.06 -0.08 14.25
N PRO A 148 19.58 1.09 14.71
CA PRO A 148 19.78 2.25 13.84
C PRO A 148 20.64 1.92 12.60
N SER A 149 21.64 1.06 12.74
CA SER A 149 22.49 0.58 11.64
C SER A 149 21.70 -0.12 10.53
N TYR A 150 20.65 -0.88 10.89
CA TYR A 150 19.76 -1.50 9.92
C TYR A 150 18.97 -0.46 9.13
N VAL A 151 18.44 0.56 9.82
CA VAL A 151 17.71 1.67 9.20
C VAL A 151 18.60 2.45 8.24
N TYR A 152 19.79 2.89 8.69
CA TYR A 152 20.74 3.58 7.82
C TYR A 152 21.14 2.76 6.60
N ARG A 153 21.23 1.43 6.74
CA ARG A 153 21.54 0.54 5.61
C ARG A 153 20.44 0.54 4.56
N ILE A 154 19.17 0.60 4.96
CA ILE A 154 18.04 0.70 4.01
C ILE A 154 18.02 2.08 3.36
N LEU A 155 18.15 3.16 4.14
CA LEU A 155 18.06 4.54 3.61
C LEU A 155 19.19 4.90 2.65
N ARG A 156 20.34 4.24 2.74
CA ARG A 156 21.46 4.41 1.79
C ARG A 156 21.40 3.49 0.58
N GLU A 157 20.45 2.54 0.55
CA GLU A 157 20.34 1.58 -0.54
C GLU A 157 20.10 2.31 -1.86
N ARG A 158 20.75 1.83 -2.91
CA ARG A 158 20.58 2.33 -4.26
C ARG A 158 20.02 1.23 -5.14
N VAL A 159 19.06 1.59 -5.96
CA VAL A 159 18.38 0.69 -6.88
C VAL A 159 18.77 1.08 -8.30
N ARG A 160 19.12 0.07 -9.08
CA ARG A 160 19.30 0.24 -10.53
C ARG A 160 17.97 -0.04 -11.20
N TYR A 161 17.49 0.91 -12.01
CA TYR A 161 16.37 0.71 -12.91
C TYR A 161 16.87 0.62 -14.35
N THR A 162 16.35 -0.34 -15.11
CA THR A 162 16.37 -0.29 -16.57
C THR A 162 15.03 0.26 -17.03
N TRP A 163 15.02 1.10 -18.05
CA TRP A 163 13.80 1.74 -18.54
C TRP A 163 13.71 1.74 -20.06
N ARG A 164 12.48 1.83 -20.57
CA ARG A 164 12.15 1.99 -21.99
C ARG A 164 11.10 3.07 -22.13
N LEU A 165 11.31 3.97 -23.07
CA LEU A 165 10.40 5.06 -23.42
C LEU A 165 9.76 4.73 -24.77
N ASP A 166 8.44 4.80 -24.81
CA ASP A 166 7.63 4.52 -25.97
C ASP A 166 6.83 5.76 -26.40
N VAL A 167 6.60 5.90 -27.70
CA VAL A 167 5.75 6.93 -28.31
C VAL A 167 4.64 6.23 -29.05
N ARG A 168 3.46 6.87 -29.10
CA ARG A 168 2.32 6.35 -29.84
C ARG A 168 2.41 6.80 -31.29
N ASP A 169 2.52 5.83 -32.19
CA ASP A 169 2.55 6.04 -33.63
C ASP A 169 1.44 5.23 -34.30
N GLY A 170 0.46 5.91 -34.89
CA GLY A 170 -0.64 5.27 -35.64
C GLY A 170 -1.47 4.26 -34.85
N GLY A 171 -1.56 4.40 -33.51
CA GLY A 171 -2.25 3.44 -32.64
C GLY A 171 -1.39 2.27 -32.15
N THR A 172 -0.10 2.26 -32.49
CA THR A 172 0.88 1.30 -31.98
C THR A 172 1.94 1.97 -31.12
N TRP A 173 2.55 1.21 -30.20
CA TRP A 173 3.67 1.70 -29.40
C TRP A 173 4.98 1.47 -30.16
N ALA A 174 5.68 2.55 -30.46
CA ALA A 174 7.02 2.51 -31.03
C ALA A 174 8.05 2.85 -29.94
N VAL A 175 9.13 2.08 -29.85
CA VAL A 175 10.22 2.34 -28.90
C VAL A 175 10.96 3.59 -29.34
N ARG A 176 11.00 4.60 -28.48
CA ARG A 176 11.74 5.84 -28.71
C ARG A 176 13.17 5.74 -28.16
N SER A 177 13.31 5.25 -26.93
CA SER A 177 14.61 5.18 -26.25
C SER A 177 14.60 4.15 -25.13
N SER A 178 15.78 3.77 -24.65
CA SER A 178 15.95 2.91 -23.49
C SER A 178 17.26 3.23 -22.79
N GLY A 179 17.32 2.97 -21.48
CA GLY A 179 18.51 3.27 -20.70
C GLY A 179 18.46 2.65 -19.30
N GLN A 180 19.39 3.10 -18.47
CA GLN A 180 19.52 2.65 -17.09
C GLN A 180 19.84 3.84 -16.20
N ASP A 181 19.27 3.83 -15.00
CA ASP A 181 19.53 4.83 -13.96
C ASP A 181 19.75 4.15 -12.61
N VAL A 182 20.54 4.79 -11.75
CA VAL A 182 20.74 4.35 -10.37
C VAL A 182 20.26 5.47 -9.46
N VAL A 183 19.22 5.18 -8.67
CA VAL A 183 18.59 6.15 -7.76
C VAL A 183 18.69 5.65 -6.32
N HIS A 184 18.56 6.58 -5.37
CA HIS A 184 18.38 6.21 -3.97
C HIS A 184 17.01 5.56 -3.79
N ARG A 185 16.96 4.43 -3.06
CA ARG A 185 15.69 3.79 -2.73
C ARG A 185 14.90 4.71 -1.82
N ALA A 186 13.71 5.09 -2.25
CA ALA A 186 12.78 5.91 -1.50
C ALA A 186 11.36 5.53 -1.92
N LEU A 187 10.36 5.86 -1.09
CA LEU A 187 8.97 5.68 -1.48
C LEU A 187 8.70 6.48 -2.78
N GLY A 188 8.10 5.82 -3.77
CA GLY A 188 7.80 6.40 -5.09
C GLY A 188 9.04 6.81 -5.90
N SER A 189 10.21 6.21 -5.66
CA SER A 189 11.43 6.50 -6.44
C SER A 189 11.27 6.16 -7.93
N GLU A 190 10.60 5.05 -8.20
CA GLU A 190 10.22 4.55 -9.53
C GLU A 190 9.29 5.53 -10.24
N THR A 191 8.25 6.04 -9.56
CA THR A 191 7.32 7.02 -10.12
C THR A 191 8.01 8.34 -10.43
N ARG A 192 8.82 8.86 -9.51
CA ARG A 192 9.58 10.11 -9.74
C ARG A 192 10.57 9.99 -10.89
N LEU A 193 11.24 8.84 -11.02
CA LEU A 193 12.11 8.57 -12.16
C LEU A 193 11.32 8.52 -13.47
N ALA A 194 10.18 7.81 -13.47
CA ALA A 194 9.30 7.69 -14.62
C ALA A 194 8.76 9.05 -15.09
N GLU A 195 8.24 9.86 -14.17
CA GLU A 195 7.74 11.21 -14.45
C GLU A 195 8.85 12.11 -15.01
N LYS A 196 10.04 12.06 -14.42
CA LYS A 196 11.22 12.79 -14.92
C LYS A 196 11.56 12.37 -16.36
N LEU A 197 11.65 11.06 -16.63
CA LEU A 197 11.99 10.55 -17.95
C LEU A 197 10.93 10.93 -19.00
N LEU A 198 9.65 10.86 -18.64
CA LEU A 198 8.56 11.30 -19.51
C LEU A 198 8.65 12.81 -19.78
N ALA A 199 8.87 13.63 -18.76
CA ALA A 199 8.97 15.09 -18.89
C ALA A 199 10.16 15.51 -19.78
N GLU A 200 11.33 14.89 -19.59
CA GLU A 200 12.56 15.22 -20.32
C GLU A 200 12.57 14.72 -21.77
N SER A 201 11.97 13.55 -22.04
CA SER A 201 12.03 12.93 -23.36
C SER A 201 10.88 13.30 -24.29
N GLY A 202 9.74 13.75 -23.73
CA GLY A 202 8.52 13.93 -24.51
C GLY A 202 7.91 12.60 -24.99
N ALA A 203 8.25 11.48 -24.37
CA ALA A 203 7.61 10.19 -24.64
C ALA A 203 6.21 10.11 -24.05
N ASP A 204 5.40 9.21 -24.57
CA ASP A 204 4.00 9.01 -24.18
C ASP A 204 3.86 7.96 -23.08
N ARG A 205 4.80 7.01 -23.02
CA ARG A 205 4.81 5.92 -22.04
C ARG A 205 6.22 5.57 -21.61
N VAL A 206 6.36 5.17 -20.36
CA VAL A 206 7.61 4.64 -19.81
C VAL A 206 7.35 3.31 -19.08
N LEU A 207 8.20 2.33 -19.39
CA LEU A 207 8.28 1.06 -18.67
C LEU A 207 9.56 1.03 -17.85
N LEU A 208 9.46 0.65 -16.57
CA LEU A 208 10.60 0.48 -15.67
C LEU A 208 10.71 -0.96 -15.18
N TRP A 209 11.94 -1.44 -15.09
CA TRP A 209 12.30 -2.71 -14.46
C TRP A 209 13.33 -2.45 -13.38
N GLU A 210 13.17 -3.06 -12.20
CA GLU A 210 14.25 -3.12 -11.22
C GLU A 210 15.31 -4.14 -11.68
N GLY A 211 16.56 -3.69 -11.82
CA GLY A 211 17.65 -4.50 -12.34
C GLY A 211 17.62 -4.63 -13.87
N SER A 212 17.75 -5.85 -14.38
CA SER A 212 17.79 -6.13 -15.81
C SER A 212 16.39 -6.12 -16.42
N ARG A 213 16.28 -5.59 -17.64
CA ARG A 213 15.04 -5.70 -18.42
C ARG A 213 14.73 -7.16 -18.73
N THR A 214 13.44 -7.50 -18.63
CA THR A 214 12.91 -8.80 -19.04
C THR A 214 11.78 -8.61 -20.06
N THR A 215 10.54 -8.93 -19.72
CA THR A 215 9.36 -8.73 -20.57
C THR A 215 8.58 -7.49 -20.15
N ASP A 216 7.79 -6.92 -21.06
CA ASP A 216 6.93 -5.77 -20.76
C ASP A 216 5.93 -6.06 -19.62
N ALA A 217 5.41 -7.29 -19.55
CA ALA A 217 4.53 -7.74 -18.46
C ALA A 217 5.21 -7.85 -17.09
N GLN A 218 6.55 -7.82 -17.05
CA GLN A 218 7.35 -7.86 -15.83
C GLN A 218 7.92 -6.48 -15.47
N ALA A 219 7.53 -5.42 -16.18
CA ALA A 219 7.82 -4.07 -15.75
C ALA A 219 7.19 -3.83 -14.37
N ILE A 220 7.95 -3.25 -13.46
CA ILE A 220 7.48 -2.90 -12.11
C ILE A 220 6.59 -1.64 -12.14
N LEU A 221 6.71 -0.85 -13.20
CA LEU A 221 5.92 0.34 -13.43
C LEU A 221 5.69 0.50 -14.93
N ASP A 222 4.45 0.80 -15.27
CA ASP A 222 3.98 1.14 -16.59
C ASP A 222 3.18 2.43 -16.48
N LEU A 223 3.81 3.54 -16.86
CA LEU A 223 3.24 4.87 -16.73
C LEU A 223 3.08 5.48 -18.12
N ALA A 224 1.84 5.72 -18.52
CA ALA A 224 1.49 6.47 -19.71
C ALA A 224 1.02 7.88 -19.32
N ARG A 225 1.33 8.88 -20.15
CA ARG A 225 0.68 10.20 -20.02
C ARG A 225 -0.82 10.03 -20.26
N PRO A 226 -1.66 10.78 -19.53
CA PRO A 226 -3.05 10.90 -19.92
C PRO A 226 -3.12 11.44 -21.35
N GLU A 227 -3.98 10.85 -22.17
CA GLU A 227 -4.36 11.45 -23.45
C GLU A 227 -4.91 12.84 -23.13
N GLY A 228 -4.26 13.90 -23.62
CA GLY A 228 -4.75 15.25 -23.40
C GLY A 228 -6.12 15.43 -24.07
N ASP A 229 -7.08 15.94 -23.30
CA ASP A 229 -8.32 16.54 -23.82
C ASP A 229 -8.02 17.70 -24.79
#